data_AF-A0A356T2B5-F1
#
_entry.id   AF-A0A356T2B5-F1
#
_cell.length_a   1.000
_cell.length_b   1.000
_cell.length_c   1.000
_cell.angle_alpha   90.00
_cell.angle_beta   90.00
_cell.angle_gamma   90.00
#
_symmetry.space_group_name_H-M   'P 1'
#
loop_
_entity.id
_entity.type
_entity.pdbx_description
1 polymer ?
#
loop_
_entity_poly.entity_id
_entity_poly.type
_entity_poly.pdbx_seq_one_letter_code
_entity_poly.pdbx_strand_id
1 'polypeptide(L)' 'GACGEACDGSQLCDRGACTCPGGGARCHGRCVDLDDDPAHCGGCGLACPFGVPCVDGACACPDGGVLCDG' A
#
# COMPACT_ATOMS: atom_id res chain seq x y z
N GLY A 1 -3.50 22.42 0.16
CA GLY A 1 -2.42 22.59 -0.83
C GLY A 1 -3.02 22.29 -2.18
N ALA A 2 -2.93 23.22 -3.12
CA ALA A 2 -3.47 23.06 -4.47
C ALA A 2 -2.53 22.20 -5.33
N CYS A 3 -3.07 21.62 -6.40
CA CYS A 3 -2.47 20.65 -7.33
C CYS A 3 -1.21 21.11 -8.10
N GLY A 4 -0.60 22.23 -7.72
CA GLY A 4 0.47 22.87 -8.49
C GLY A 4 1.88 22.73 -7.93
N GLU A 5 2.06 22.41 -6.63
CA GLU A 5 3.39 22.51 -6.00
C GLU A 5 3.73 21.46 -4.91
N ALA A 6 2.80 20.61 -4.45
CA ALA A 6 2.98 19.91 -3.17
C ALA A 6 2.82 18.38 -3.16
N CYS A 7 2.53 17.75 -4.31
CA CYS A 7 2.51 16.30 -4.40
C CYS A 7 3.87 15.85 -4.95
N ASP A 8 4.55 14.95 -4.23
CA ASP A 8 5.82 14.37 -4.66
C ASP A 8 5.64 13.69 -6.02
N GLY A 9 6.71 13.54 -6.82
CA GLY A 9 6.62 13.02 -8.21
C GLY A 9 6.02 11.61 -8.37
N SER A 10 5.70 10.93 -7.27
CA SER A 10 5.01 9.64 -7.22
C SER A 10 3.52 9.74 -6.88
N GLN A 11 2.98 10.94 -6.69
CA GLN A 11 1.60 11.19 -6.25
C GLN A 11 0.76 11.83 -7.36
N LEU A 12 -0.50 11.41 -7.45
CA LEU A 12 -1.50 12.03 -8.28
C LEU A 12 -2.32 13.01 -7.46
N CYS A 13 -2.66 14.17 -8.02
CA CYS A 13 -3.61 15.05 -7.37
C CYS A 13 -5.03 14.68 -7.78
N ASP A 14 -5.81 14.09 -6.88
CA ASP A 14 -7.24 13.88 -7.04
C ASP A 14 -8.02 14.86 -6.17
N ARG A 15 -8.85 15.70 -6.79
CA ARG A 15 -9.73 16.70 -6.12
C ARG A 15 -9.04 17.60 -5.07
N GLY A 16 -7.75 17.90 -5.25
CA GLY A 16 -6.99 18.74 -4.32
C GLY A 16 -6.35 17.99 -3.15
N ALA A 17 -6.41 16.65 -3.15
CA ALA A 17 -5.64 15.78 -2.26
C ALA A 17 -4.56 15.03 -3.06
N CYS A 18 -3.36 14.88 -2.48
CA CYS A 18 -2.33 14.01 -3.05
C CYS A 18 -2.68 12.56 -2.72
N THR A 19 -3.08 11.79 -3.72
CA THR A 19 -3.33 10.35 -3.62
C THR A 19 -2.18 9.62 -4.30
N CYS A 20 -2.00 8.35 -3.98
CA CYS A 20 -1.07 7.53 -4.75
C CYS A 20 -1.80 6.91 -5.94
N PRO A 21 -1.14 6.84 -7.11
CA PRO A 21 -1.67 6.07 -8.24
C PRO A 21 -1.73 4.59 -7.86
N GLY A 22 -2.68 3.86 -8.44
CA GLY A 22 -2.77 2.40 -8.28
C GLY A 22 -3.43 1.88 -7.01
N GLY A 23 -3.98 2.74 -6.14
CA GLY A 23 -4.59 2.30 -4.87
C GLY A 23 -3.64 2.38 -3.66
N GLY A 24 -2.37 2.72 -3.90
CA GLY A 24 -1.39 2.91 -2.84
C GLY A 24 -1.75 4.00 -1.82
N ALA A 25 -0.99 4.04 -0.73
CA ALA A 25 -1.12 5.06 0.30
C ALA A 25 0.19 5.80 0.57
N ARG A 26 0.06 6.99 1.16
CA ARG A 26 1.20 7.84 1.49
C ARG A 26 1.84 7.36 2.80
N CYS A 27 2.85 6.53 2.69
CA CYS A 27 3.64 6.02 3.82
C CYS A 27 4.95 6.79 3.93
N HIS A 28 5.20 7.46 5.08
CA HIS A 28 6.45 8.20 5.32
C HIS A 28 6.82 9.23 4.24
N GLY A 29 5.83 9.85 3.59
CA GLY A 29 6.04 10.85 2.54
C GLY A 29 6.29 10.28 1.14
N ARG A 30 6.29 8.95 0.97
CA ARG A 30 6.33 8.29 -0.35
C ARG A 30 5.02 7.55 -0.61
N CYS A 31 4.73 7.31 -1.88
CA CYS A 31 3.69 6.37 -2.25
C CYS A 31 4.18 4.95 -2.13
N VAL A 32 3.43 4.13 -1.39
CA VAL A 32 3.64 2.70 -1.30
C VAL A 32 2.37 2.00 -1.70
N ASP A 33 2.54 0.95 -2.50
CA ASP A 33 1.45 0.14 -3.00
C ASP A 33 0.93 -0.76 -1.86
N LEU A 34 -0.29 -0.54 -1.38
CA LEU A 34 -0.80 -1.34 -0.28
C LEU A 34 -1.37 -2.67 -0.77
N ASP A 35 -1.50 -2.86 -2.08
CA ASP A 35 -2.16 -4.00 -2.68
C ASP A 35 -1.19 -5.14 -3.04
N ASP A 36 0.07 -4.79 -3.30
CA ASP A 36 1.13 -5.72 -3.73
C ASP A 36 2.36 -5.71 -2.79
N ASP A 37 2.57 -4.66 -1.99
CA ASP A 37 3.74 -4.57 -1.11
C ASP A 37 3.53 -5.37 0.19
N PRO A 38 4.27 -6.47 0.42
CA PRO A 38 4.12 -7.29 1.62
C PRO A 38 4.64 -6.60 2.89
N ALA A 39 5.36 -5.48 2.80
CA ALA A 39 5.78 -4.70 3.97
C ALA A 39 4.77 -3.60 4.36
N HIS A 40 3.77 -3.34 3.52
CA HIS A 40 2.75 -2.30 3.70
C HIS A 40 1.35 -2.76 3.26
N CYS A 41 1.05 -4.04 3.40
CA CYS A 41 -0.18 -4.64 2.89
C CYS A 41 -1.42 -4.17 3.66
N GLY A 42 -2.34 -3.51 2.98
CA GLY A 42 -3.55 -2.93 3.57
C GLY A 42 -3.31 -1.68 4.44
N GLY A 43 -2.05 -1.28 4.67
CA GLY A 43 -1.73 -0.09 5.44
C GLY A 43 -0.24 0.19 5.60
N CYS A 44 0.10 1.45 5.83
CA CYS A 44 1.49 1.88 6.01
C CYS A 44 2.13 1.20 7.24
N GLY A 45 3.13 0.34 6.99
CA GLY A 45 3.82 -0.42 8.03
C GLY A 45 3.08 -1.68 8.47
N LEU A 46 1.99 -2.06 7.80
CA LEU A 46 1.40 -3.38 7.94
C LEU A 46 2.20 -4.38 7.09
N ALA A 47 3.30 -4.88 7.65
CA ALA A 47 3.97 -6.01 7.03
C ALA A 47 3.15 -7.28 7.24
N CYS A 48 2.99 -8.06 6.17
CA CYS A 48 2.39 -9.37 6.26
C CYS A 48 3.26 -10.30 7.13
N PRO A 49 2.67 -10.95 8.13
CA PRO A 49 3.40 -11.89 8.97
C PRO A 49 3.89 -13.06 8.12
N PHE A 50 4.98 -13.69 8.54
CA PHE A 50 5.56 -14.88 7.89
C PHE A 50 5.97 -14.70 6.42
N GLY A 51 6.12 -13.46 5.93
CA GLY A 51 6.54 -13.19 4.54
C GLY A 51 5.45 -13.53 3.51
N VAL A 52 4.18 -13.52 3.94
CA VAL A 52 3.01 -13.76 3.09
C VAL A 52 2.91 -12.64 2.04
N PRO A 53 2.53 -12.94 0.78
CA PRO A 53 2.36 -11.91 -0.23
C PRO A 53 1.14 -11.05 0.08
N CYS A 54 1.23 -9.78 -0.30
CA CYS A 54 0.06 -8.92 -0.32
C CYS A 54 -0.74 -9.20 -1.59
N VAL A 55 -2.04 -9.38 -1.43
CA VAL A 55 -2.96 -9.61 -2.54
C VAL A 55 -4.20 -8.76 -2.30
N ASP A 56 -4.41 -7.73 -3.12
CA ASP A 56 -5.60 -6.85 -3.07
C ASP A 56 -5.79 -6.20 -1.68
N GLY A 57 -4.68 -5.75 -1.09
CA GLY A 57 -4.67 -5.07 0.20
C GLY A 57 -4.77 -5.99 1.40
N ALA A 58 -4.74 -7.31 1.18
CA ALA A 58 -4.81 -8.31 2.22
C ALA A 58 -3.66 -9.32 2.12
N CYS A 59 -3.10 -9.67 3.27
CA CYS A 59 -2.11 -10.75 3.33
C CYS A 59 -2.82 -12.07 3.02
N ALA A 60 -2.61 -12.59 1.81
CA ALA A 60 -3.23 -13.83 1.37
C ALA A 60 -2.14 -14.89 1.16
N CYS A 61 -2.27 -16.02 1.86
CA CYS A 61 -1.45 -17.19 1.63
C CYS A 61 -1.81 -17.76 0.23
N PRO A 62 -0.89 -17.82 -0.77
CA PRO A 62 -1.17 -18.46 -2.04
C PRO A 62 -1.42 -19.95 -1.80
N ASP A 63 -2.55 -20.45 -2.29
CA ASP A 63 -3.02 -21.84 -2.22
C ASP A 63 -3.37 -22.37 -0.81
N GLY A 64 -4.55 -22.02 -0.31
CA GLY A 64 -5.30 -22.83 0.69
C GLY A 64 -4.59 -23.05 2.03
N GLY A 65 -3.50 -22.35 2.28
CA GLY A 65 -2.68 -22.47 3.47
C GLY A 65 -3.37 -21.88 4.69
N VAL A 66 -4.09 -22.72 5.42
CA VAL A 66 -4.43 -22.55 6.85
C VAL A 66 -3.20 -22.45 7.78
N LEU A 67 -2.00 -22.26 7.23
CA LEU A 67 -0.71 -22.24 7.92
C LEU A 67 -0.12 -20.82 8.01
N CYS A 68 -0.99 -19.82 7.96
CA CYS A 68 -0.69 -18.44 8.33
C CYS A 68 -0.96 -18.21 9.86
N ASP A 69 -1.08 -19.28 10.66
CA ASP A 69 -1.27 -19.27 12.12
C ASP A 69 -0.25 -20.20 12.82
N GLY A 70 0.80 -19.62 13.41
CA GLY A 70 1.50 -20.16 14.58
C GLY A 70 2.61 -21.18 14.34
#